data_AF-A0A962I2U6-F1
#
_entry.id   AF-A0A962I2U6-F1
#
_cell.length_a   1.000
_cell.length_b   1.000
_cell.length_c   1.000
_cell.angle_alpha   90.00
_cell.angle_beta   90.00
_cell.angle_gamma   90.00
#
_symmetry.space_group_name_H-M   'P 1'
#
loop_
_entity.id
_entity.type
_entity.pdbx_description
1 polymer ?
#
loop_
_entity_poly.entity_id
_entity_poly.type
_entity_poly.pdbx_seq_one_letter_code
_entity_poly.pdbx_strand_id
1 'polypeptide(L)'
;MHKRWMLSLLTLALPLAVTAQDAPPMSAEEQAMIEAYQKAGTPGPEHARLAASVGDYLLSIKTYQAPGAEPMLEAGKARRYMNLAGRVLVEEVDSAMMGQSFAGYGMTGFDNVSGRYWSTWNDSMTTGVMVSDGSCDASGACEFSGTYNDPITRQPINSRMTSKPAGDGVEIFHMYG
;
A
#
# COMPACT_ATOMS: atom_id res chain seq x y z
N MET A 1 -39.11 -15.55 -59.36
CA MET A 1 -38.15 -15.01 -58.37
C MET A 1 -37.68 -13.65 -58.87
N HIS A 2 -38.23 -12.55 -58.36
CA HIS A 2 -37.92 -11.20 -58.82
C HIS A 2 -36.68 -10.63 -58.10
N LYS A 3 -35.64 -10.33 -58.88
CA LYS A 3 -34.40 -9.66 -58.46
C LYS A 3 -34.69 -8.17 -58.26
N ARG A 4 -34.57 -7.65 -57.04
CA ARG A 4 -34.54 -6.21 -56.75
C ARG A 4 -33.10 -5.76 -56.62
N TRP A 5 -32.70 -4.83 -57.48
CA TRP A 5 -31.42 -4.13 -57.43
C TRP A 5 -31.61 -2.88 -56.57
N MET A 6 -30.84 -2.72 -55.50
CA MET A 6 -30.74 -1.46 -54.76
C MET A 6 -29.49 -0.71 -55.25
N LEU A 7 -29.70 0.46 -55.85
CA LEU A 7 -28.66 1.42 -56.18
C LEU A 7 -28.02 1.94 -54.88
N SER A 8 -26.71 1.76 -54.75
CA SER A 8 -25.88 2.43 -53.76
C SER A 8 -25.75 3.92 -54.12
N LEU A 9 -26.22 4.81 -53.24
CA LEU A 9 -25.83 6.22 -53.27
C LEU A 9 -24.43 6.35 -52.65
N LEU A 10 -23.45 6.65 -53.49
CA LEU A 10 -22.09 6.99 -53.08
C LEU A 10 -22.09 8.47 -52.67
N THR A 11 -22.18 8.77 -51.38
CA THR A 11 -21.90 10.12 -50.85
C THR A 11 -20.38 10.33 -50.82
N LEU A 12 -19.89 11.21 -51.69
CA LEU A 12 -18.50 11.63 -51.72
C LEU A 12 -18.22 12.52 -50.49
N ALA A 13 -17.75 11.93 -49.40
CA ALA A 13 -17.24 12.68 -48.27
C ALA A 13 -15.83 13.19 -48.62
N LEU A 14 -15.67 14.51 -48.75
CA LEU A 14 -14.34 15.12 -48.86
C LEU A 14 -13.55 14.83 -47.57
N PRO A 15 -12.32 14.30 -47.65
CA PRO A 15 -11.46 14.24 -46.49
C PRO A 15 -11.00 15.67 -46.18
N LEU A 16 -11.53 16.26 -45.10
CA LEU A 16 -10.82 17.32 -44.40
C LEU A 16 -9.51 16.68 -43.92
N ALA A 17 -8.44 16.92 -44.67
CA ALA A 17 -7.09 16.69 -44.21
C ALA A 17 -6.88 17.61 -43.01
N VAL A 18 -7.16 17.08 -41.82
CA VAL A 18 -6.64 17.63 -40.57
C VAL A 18 -5.14 17.50 -40.72
N THR A 19 -4.48 18.59 -41.08
CA THR A 19 -3.04 18.70 -40.95
C THR A 19 -2.75 18.39 -39.49
N ALA A 20 -2.06 17.28 -39.21
CA ALA A 20 -1.45 17.04 -37.91
C ALA A 20 -0.49 18.20 -37.71
N GLN A 21 -1.00 19.24 -37.05
CA GLN A 21 -0.23 20.40 -36.70
C GLN A 21 0.80 19.89 -35.70
N ASP A 22 2.07 19.87 -36.11
CA ASP A 22 3.20 19.46 -35.27
C ASP A 22 3.03 20.12 -33.91
N ALA A 23 2.73 19.33 -32.89
CA ALA A 23 2.67 19.83 -31.53
C ALA A 23 4.02 20.49 -31.22
N PRO A 24 4.05 21.70 -30.63
CA PRO A 24 5.30 22.37 -30.34
C PRO A 24 6.20 21.43 -29.52
N PRO A 25 7.51 21.40 -29.79
CA PRO A 25 8.42 20.58 -29.02
C PRO A 25 8.32 20.97 -27.55
N MET A 26 8.25 19.96 -26.66
CA MET A 26 8.15 20.19 -25.23
C MET A 26 9.25 21.13 -24.74
N SER A 27 8.88 22.05 -23.86
CA SER A 27 9.83 22.90 -23.14
C SER A 27 10.71 22.07 -22.20
N ALA A 28 11.87 22.61 -21.85
CA ALA A 28 12.76 21.97 -20.87
C ALA A 28 12.07 21.81 -19.50
N GLU A 29 11.19 22.73 -19.14
CA GLU A 29 10.40 22.67 -17.91
C GLU A 29 9.40 21.52 -17.94
N GLU A 30 8.64 21.36 -19.03
CA GLU A 30 7.73 20.23 -19.21
C GLU A 30 8.48 18.89 -19.18
N GLN A 31 9.66 18.82 -19.80
CA GLN A 31 10.50 17.62 -19.76
C GLN A 31 10.94 17.28 -18.34
N ALA A 32 11.42 18.26 -17.57
CA ALA A 32 11.82 18.06 -16.18
C ALA A 32 10.65 17.61 -15.29
N MET A 33 9.45 18.15 -15.52
CA MET A 33 8.23 17.74 -14.82
C MET A 33 7.87 16.27 -15.11
N ILE A 34 7.93 15.86 -16.38
CA ILE A 34 7.68 14.45 -16.76
C ILE A 34 8.69 13.52 -16.09
N GLU A 35 9.98 13.86 -16.12
CA GLU A 35 11.03 13.08 -15.50
C GLU A 35 10.85 12.97 -13.98
N ALA A 36 10.45 14.05 -13.31
CA ALA A 36 10.15 14.05 -11.88
C ALA A 36 8.99 13.09 -11.53
N TYR A 37 7.89 13.15 -12.28
CA TYR A 37 6.75 12.23 -12.09
C TYR A 37 7.10 10.77 -12.39
N GLN A 38 7.90 10.53 -13.44
CA GLN A 38 8.39 9.19 -13.76
C GLN A 38 9.26 8.64 -12.63
N LYS A 39 10.20 9.44 -12.11
CA LYS A 39 11.06 9.03 -10.99
C LYS A 39 10.25 8.77 -9.72
N ALA A 40 9.27 9.63 -9.40
CA ALA A 40 8.39 9.44 -8.26
C ALA A 40 7.56 8.15 -8.38
N GLY A 41 7.02 7.87 -9.57
CA GLY A 41 6.11 6.75 -9.79
C GLY A 41 6.75 5.40 -10.13
N THR A 42 8.07 5.31 -10.32
CA THR A 42 8.75 4.07 -10.76
C THR A 42 9.14 3.20 -9.55
N PRO A 43 8.62 1.96 -9.43
CA PRO A 43 9.06 1.05 -8.39
C PRO A 43 10.57 0.79 -8.43
N GLY A 44 11.19 0.74 -7.25
CA GLY A 44 12.64 0.57 -7.07
C GLY A 44 12.99 -0.51 -6.05
N PRO A 45 14.24 -0.55 -5.54
CA PRO A 45 14.69 -1.58 -4.60
C PRO A 45 13.81 -1.71 -3.34
N GLU A 46 13.36 -0.59 -2.78
CA GLU A 46 12.51 -0.58 -1.59
C GLU A 46 11.12 -1.21 -1.86
N HIS A 47 10.61 -1.07 -3.08
CA HIS A 47 9.36 -1.71 -3.51
C HIS A 47 9.56 -3.21 -3.76
N ALA A 48 10.73 -3.61 -4.28
CA ALA A 48 11.08 -5.02 -4.40
C ALA A 48 11.23 -5.70 -3.03
N ARG A 49 11.71 -4.98 -2.01
CA ARG A 49 11.73 -5.46 -0.62
C ARG A 49 10.32 -5.69 -0.08
N LEU A 50 9.38 -4.78 -0.33
CA LEU A 50 7.97 -4.99 0.01
C LEU A 50 7.39 -6.21 -0.73
N ALA A 51 7.72 -6.38 -2.01
CA ALA A 51 7.25 -7.54 -2.77
C ALA A 51 7.81 -8.87 -2.23
N ALA A 52 8.98 -8.87 -1.60
CA ALA A 52 9.58 -10.05 -0.99
C ALA A 52 8.84 -10.55 0.27
N SER A 53 7.98 -9.72 0.89
CA SER A 53 7.15 -10.11 2.03
C SER A 53 5.72 -10.50 1.64
N VAL A 54 5.44 -10.69 0.35
CA VAL A 54 4.18 -11.27 -0.13
C VAL A 54 4.07 -12.72 0.33
N GLY A 55 2.89 -13.09 0.85
CA GLY A 55 2.64 -14.45 1.30
C GLY A 55 1.40 -14.57 2.18
N ASP A 56 1.11 -15.81 2.56
CA ASP A 56 0.10 -16.15 3.55
C ASP A 56 0.79 -16.56 4.85
N TYR A 57 0.35 -15.99 5.97
CA TYR A 57 1.01 -16.11 7.26
C TYR A 57 0.04 -16.66 8.31
N LEU A 58 0.59 -17.46 9.22
CA LEU A 58 -0.05 -17.79 10.49
C LEU A 58 0.47 -16.83 11.54
N LEU A 59 -0.45 -16.20 12.26
CA LEU A 59 -0.13 -15.24 13.31
C LEU A 59 -0.17 -15.92 14.68
N SER A 60 0.85 -15.66 15.49
CA SER A 60 0.88 -15.95 16.92
C SER A 60 0.99 -14.62 17.66
N ILE A 61 -0.13 -14.13 18.18
CA ILE A 61 -0.26 -12.79 18.74
C ILE A 61 -0.10 -12.86 20.25
N LYS A 62 0.70 -11.93 20.80
CA LYS A 62 0.89 -11.75 22.25
C LYS A 62 0.53 -10.32 22.62
N THR A 63 -0.50 -10.17 23.43
CA THR A 63 -0.97 -8.86 23.90
C THR A 63 -0.67 -8.69 25.37
N TYR A 64 0.01 -7.61 25.73
CA TYR A 64 0.40 -7.30 27.11
C TYR A 64 -0.42 -6.10 27.61
N GLN A 65 -1.23 -6.30 28.65
CA GLN A 65 -2.07 -5.21 29.20
C GLN A 65 -1.26 -4.20 30.02
N ALA A 66 -0.10 -4.60 30.54
CA ALA A 66 0.83 -3.74 31.27
C ALA A 66 2.26 -4.30 31.15
N PRO A 67 3.30 -3.46 31.32
CA PRO A 67 4.68 -3.93 31.39
C PRO A 67 4.85 -5.01 32.47
N GLY A 68 5.36 -6.18 32.10
CA GLY A 68 5.59 -7.31 33.00
C GLY A 68 4.38 -8.19 33.31
N ALA A 69 3.20 -7.90 32.76
CA ALA A 69 2.05 -8.81 32.84
C ALA A 69 2.23 -10.05 31.95
N GLU A 70 1.55 -11.15 32.31
CA GLU A 70 1.46 -12.33 31.45
C GLU A 70 0.71 -11.97 30.15
N PRO A 71 1.20 -12.42 28.97
CA PRO A 71 0.55 -12.11 27.71
C PRO A 71 -0.74 -12.89 27.53
N MET A 72 -1.73 -12.23 26.96
CA MET A 72 -2.83 -12.93 26.29
C MET A 72 -2.35 -13.47 24.95
N LEU A 73 -2.70 -14.72 24.66
CA LEU A 73 -2.28 -15.41 23.44
C LEU A 73 -3.47 -15.57 22.50
N GLU A 74 -3.28 -15.16 21.26
CA GLU A 74 -4.26 -15.27 20.20
C GLU A 74 -3.60 -15.79 18.91
N ALA A 75 -4.40 -16.36 18.03
CA ALA A 75 -3.95 -16.82 16.73
C ALA A 75 -4.76 -16.13 15.63
N GLY A 76 -4.17 -16.06 14.45
CA GLY A 76 -4.81 -15.46 13.29
C GLY A 76 -4.14 -15.85 11.99
N LYS A 77 -4.57 -15.22 10.92
CA LYS A 77 -3.97 -15.32 9.60
C LYS A 77 -3.76 -13.93 9.04
N ALA A 78 -2.68 -13.76 8.29
CA ALA A 78 -2.49 -12.58 7.46
C ALA A 78 -2.26 -12.99 6.02
N ARG A 79 -2.76 -12.19 5.09
CA ARG A 79 -2.45 -12.30 3.67
C ARG A 79 -1.82 -11.01 3.20
N ARG A 80 -0.63 -11.12 2.61
CA ARG A 80 0.11 -10.00 2.03
C ARG A 80 0.17 -10.12 0.52
N TYR A 81 -0.11 -9.03 -0.18
CA TYR A 81 0.00 -8.96 -1.65
C TYR A 81 0.35 -7.55 -2.12
N MET A 82 1.00 -7.44 -3.28
CA MET A 82 1.27 -6.14 -3.90
C MET A 82 0.05 -5.63 -4.67
N ASN A 83 -0.26 -4.35 -4.51
CA ASN A 83 -1.30 -3.61 -5.21
C ASN A 83 -0.70 -2.38 -5.94
N LEU A 84 -1.53 -1.65 -6.68
CA LEU A 84 -1.16 -0.43 -7.42
C LEU A 84 0.04 -0.65 -8.36
N ALA A 85 0.00 -1.78 -9.08
CA ALA A 85 1.05 -2.23 -9.98
C ALA A 85 2.44 -2.29 -9.31
N GLY A 86 2.51 -2.93 -8.14
CA GLY A 86 3.77 -3.20 -7.43
C GLY A 86 4.25 -2.06 -6.53
N ARG A 87 3.40 -1.08 -6.22
CA ARG A 87 3.80 0.11 -5.43
C ARG A 87 3.51 -0.01 -3.95
N VAL A 88 2.48 -0.76 -3.59
CA VAL A 88 1.98 -0.81 -2.22
C VAL A 88 1.75 -2.26 -1.82
N LEU A 89 2.32 -2.65 -0.69
CA LEU A 89 1.99 -3.90 -0.02
C LEU A 89 0.68 -3.70 0.74
N VAL A 90 -0.27 -4.60 0.53
CA VAL A 90 -1.51 -4.69 1.31
C VAL A 90 -1.41 -5.89 2.22
N GLU A 91 -1.84 -5.74 3.46
CA GLU A 91 -1.97 -6.80 4.45
C GLU A 91 -3.42 -6.88 4.95
N GLU A 92 -4.04 -8.04 4.80
CA GLU A 92 -5.35 -8.35 5.37
C GLU A 92 -5.15 -9.31 6.56
N VAL A 93 -5.69 -8.95 7.73
CA VAL A 93 -5.60 -9.76 8.96
C VAL A 93 -6.97 -10.24 9.38
N ASP A 94 -7.08 -11.53 9.69
CA ASP A 94 -8.22 -12.16 10.34
C ASP A 94 -7.73 -12.88 11.60
N SER A 95 -8.15 -12.41 12.78
CA SER A 95 -7.71 -12.97 14.06
C SER A 95 -8.78 -12.84 15.15
N ALA A 96 -8.38 -13.16 16.38
CA ALA A 96 -9.09 -12.71 17.57
C ALA A 96 -8.31 -11.59 18.26
N MET A 97 -9.02 -10.68 18.93
CA MET A 97 -8.47 -9.73 19.89
C MET A 97 -9.35 -9.65 21.14
N MET A 98 -8.76 -9.85 22.31
CA MET A 98 -9.48 -9.95 23.59
C MET A 98 -10.64 -10.97 23.55
N GLY A 99 -10.49 -12.06 22.79
CA GLY A 99 -11.52 -13.09 22.61
C GLY A 99 -12.71 -12.67 21.72
N GLN A 100 -12.63 -11.53 21.02
CA GLN A 100 -13.59 -11.11 20.00
C GLN A 100 -12.96 -11.27 18.61
N SER A 101 -13.79 -11.43 17.56
CA SER A 101 -13.28 -11.44 16.18
C SER A 101 -12.66 -10.10 15.82
N PHE A 102 -11.51 -10.15 15.14
CA PHE A 102 -10.73 -9.00 14.73
C PHE A 102 -10.42 -9.10 13.23
N ALA A 103 -10.70 -8.01 12.51
CA ALA A 103 -10.26 -7.85 11.13
C ALA A 103 -9.38 -6.60 11.04
N GLY A 104 -8.22 -6.73 10.40
CA GLY A 104 -7.28 -5.65 10.17
C GLY A 104 -6.99 -5.46 8.68
N TYR A 105 -6.71 -4.24 8.28
CA TYR A 105 -6.31 -3.90 6.92
C TYR A 105 -5.18 -2.87 6.95
N GLY A 106 -4.01 -3.30 6.49
CA GLY A 106 -2.79 -2.52 6.43
C GLY A 106 -2.39 -2.20 4.99
N MET A 107 -1.82 -1.02 4.78
CA MET A 107 -1.10 -0.70 3.55
C MET A 107 0.28 -0.17 3.92
N THR A 108 1.31 -0.63 3.22
CA THR A 108 2.69 -0.14 3.39
C THR A 108 3.28 0.17 2.02
N GLY A 109 3.91 1.34 1.89
CA GLY A 109 4.57 1.76 0.67
C GLY A 109 5.87 2.49 0.94
N PHE A 110 6.60 2.77 -0.14
CA PHE A 110 7.78 3.61 -0.11
C PHE A 110 7.56 4.81 -1.02
N ASP A 111 7.81 6.01 -0.53
CA ASP A 111 7.72 7.22 -1.32
C ASP A 111 9.10 7.58 -1.89
N ASN A 112 9.24 7.49 -3.21
CA ASN A 112 10.46 7.84 -3.93
C ASN A 112 10.84 9.33 -3.83
N VAL A 113 9.90 10.20 -3.43
CA VAL A 113 10.14 11.64 -3.27
C VAL A 113 10.75 11.92 -1.90
N SER A 114 10.09 11.50 -0.82
CA SER A 114 10.61 11.68 0.54
C SER A 114 11.71 10.70 0.92
N GLY A 115 11.83 9.57 0.22
CA GLY A 115 12.75 8.49 0.57
C GLY A 115 12.37 7.76 1.86
N ARG A 116 11.09 7.80 2.25
CA ARG A 116 10.57 7.19 3.48
C ARG A 116 9.54 6.12 3.18
N TYR A 117 9.46 5.14 4.07
CA TYR A 117 8.33 4.23 4.11
C TYR A 117 7.14 4.92 4.78
N TRP A 118 5.94 4.56 4.36
CA TRP A 118 4.69 4.96 4.98
C TRP A 118 3.83 3.73 5.23
N SER A 119 2.97 3.81 6.23
CA SER A 119 2.00 2.78 6.57
C SER A 119 0.68 3.38 7.01
N THR A 120 -0.42 2.72 6.66
CA THR A 120 -1.75 3.01 7.19
C THR A 120 -2.36 1.74 7.75
N TRP A 121 -3.10 1.85 8.86
CA TRP A 121 -3.80 0.73 9.47
C TRP A 121 -5.23 1.12 9.88
N ASN A 122 -6.16 0.22 9.58
CA ASN A 122 -7.54 0.24 10.05
C ASN A 122 -7.93 -1.14 10.55
N ASP A 123 -8.88 -1.22 11.48
CA ASP A 123 -9.38 -2.48 12.01
C ASP A 123 -10.85 -2.43 12.41
N SER A 124 -11.40 -3.57 12.81
CA SER A 124 -12.80 -3.72 13.23
C SER A 124 -13.09 -3.24 14.65
N MET A 125 -12.09 -2.81 15.41
CA MET A 125 -12.24 -2.37 16.80
C MET A 125 -12.37 -0.86 16.93
N THR A 126 -11.96 -0.10 15.89
CA THR A 126 -12.07 1.35 15.86
C THR A 126 -12.54 1.85 14.49
N THR A 127 -13.01 3.09 14.41
CA THR A 127 -13.27 3.77 13.12
C THR A 127 -12.13 4.69 12.72
N GLY A 128 -11.04 4.70 13.49
CA GLY A 128 -9.87 5.53 13.26
C GLY A 128 -8.94 4.92 12.21
N VAL A 129 -8.04 5.77 11.71
CA VAL A 129 -6.88 5.33 10.92
C VAL A 129 -5.62 5.65 11.71
N MET A 130 -4.72 4.68 11.78
CA MET A 130 -3.34 4.93 12.17
C MET A 130 -2.55 5.26 10.92
N VAL A 131 -1.78 6.35 10.97
CA VAL A 131 -0.83 6.71 9.92
C VAL A 131 0.56 6.70 10.53
N SER A 132 1.51 6.12 9.82
CA SER A 132 2.89 6.00 10.28
C SER A 132 3.86 6.17 9.15
N ASP A 133 5.06 6.61 9.47
CA ASP A 133 6.18 6.68 8.55
C ASP A 133 7.44 6.13 9.21
N GLY A 134 8.38 5.68 8.38
CA GLY A 134 9.48 4.87 8.88
C GLY A 134 10.59 4.62 7.88
N SER A 135 11.48 3.72 8.28
CA SER A 135 12.63 3.28 7.50
C SER A 135 12.92 1.81 7.76
N CYS A 136 13.44 1.14 6.75
CA CYS A 136 13.96 -0.22 6.87
C CYS A 136 15.45 -0.23 6.57
N ASP A 137 16.20 -1.09 7.26
CA ASP A 137 17.61 -1.31 6.98
C ASP A 137 17.83 -2.42 5.94
N ALA A 138 19.09 -2.67 5.58
CA ALA A 138 19.44 -3.68 4.59
C ALA A 138 19.13 -5.13 5.04
N SER A 139 18.95 -5.37 6.34
CA SER A 139 18.54 -6.67 6.87
C SER A 139 17.03 -6.91 6.78
N GLY A 140 16.25 -5.88 6.41
CA GLY A 140 14.80 -5.91 6.39
C GLY A 140 14.17 -5.58 7.75
N ALA A 141 14.97 -5.16 8.74
CA ALA A 141 14.42 -4.63 9.98
C ALA A 141 13.86 -3.24 9.73
N CYS A 142 12.62 -3.00 10.14
CA CYS A 142 11.93 -1.74 9.95
C CYS A 142 11.53 -1.11 11.28
N GLU A 143 11.53 0.21 11.32
CA GLU A 143 11.01 1.01 12.42
C GLU A 143 10.08 2.08 11.87
N PHE A 144 8.89 2.15 12.43
CA PHE A 144 7.84 3.11 12.10
C PHE A 144 7.41 3.86 13.35
N SER A 145 7.11 5.13 13.18
CA SER A 145 6.47 5.98 14.17
C SER A 145 5.17 6.51 13.59
N GLY A 146 4.13 6.56 14.40
CA GLY A 146 2.81 6.96 13.96
C GLY A 146 1.99 7.61 15.04
N THR A 147 0.76 7.95 14.68
CA THR A 147 -0.24 8.43 15.63
C THR A 147 -1.60 7.79 15.36
N TYR A 148 -2.38 7.62 16.41
CA TYR A 148 -3.79 7.24 16.35
C TYR A 148 -4.54 7.90 17.51
N ASN A 149 -5.87 7.98 17.40
CA ASN A 149 -6.68 8.58 18.45
C ASN A 149 -7.02 7.54 19.52
N ASP A 150 -6.66 7.81 20.76
CA ASP A 150 -7.05 6.98 21.90
C ASP A 150 -8.54 7.23 22.25
N PRO A 151 -9.40 6.19 22.27
CA PRO A 151 -10.81 6.35 22.59
C PRO A 151 -11.06 6.81 24.04
N ILE A 152 -10.12 6.63 24.96
CA ILE A 152 -10.26 7.01 26.37
C ILE A 152 -9.98 8.50 26.55
N THR A 153 -8.77 8.94 26.21
CA THR A 153 -8.35 10.35 26.35
C THR A 153 -8.93 11.26 25.26
N ARG A 154 -9.38 10.68 24.14
CA ARG A 154 -9.85 11.39 22.93
C ARG A 154 -8.79 12.31 22.33
N GLN A 155 -7.52 11.97 22.53
CA GLN A 155 -6.38 12.69 21.98
C GLN A 155 -5.56 11.77 21.06
N PRO A 156 -4.81 12.34 20.12
CA PRO A 156 -3.78 11.59 19.41
C PRO A 156 -2.72 11.11 20.40
N ILE A 157 -2.37 9.83 20.31
CA ILE A 157 -1.22 9.24 21.00
C ILE A 157 -0.24 8.69 19.98
N ASN A 158 1.03 8.64 20.35
CA ASN A 158 2.08 8.14 19.50
C ASN A 158 2.08 6.60 19.51
N SER A 159 2.37 6.01 18.37
CA SER A 159 2.70 4.59 18.26
C SER A 159 4.12 4.45 17.73
N ARG A 160 4.80 3.39 18.18
CA ARG A 160 6.04 2.92 17.58
C ARG A 160 5.86 1.48 17.18
N MET A 161 6.31 1.13 15.99
CA MET A 161 6.27 -0.24 15.48
C MET A 161 7.65 -0.65 15.00
N THR A 162 8.00 -1.91 15.26
CA THR A 162 9.22 -2.52 14.72
C THR A 162 8.88 -3.86 14.12
N SER A 163 9.42 -4.15 12.93
CA SER A 163 9.39 -5.48 12.35
C SER A 163 10.80 -5.93 12.02
N LYS A 164 11.04 -7.25 12.05
CA LYS A 164 12.28 -7.83 11.55
C LYS A 164 12.08 -9.28 11.09
N PRO A 165 12.82 -9.73 10.07
CA PRO A 165 12.94 -11.15 9.78
C PRO A 165 13.57 -11.90 10.96
N ALA A 166 13.12 -13.13 11.19
CA ALA A 166 13.65 -14.03 12.22
C ALA A 166 14.13 -15.37 11.63
N GLY A 167 14.24 -15.48 10.30
CA GLY A 167 14.59 -16.72 9.60
C GLY A 167 13.37 -17.59 9.31
N ASP A 168 13.52 -18.58 8.43
CA ASP A 168 12.50 -19.61 8.13
C ASP A 168 11.10 -19.07 7.78
N GLY A 169 11.03 -17.91 7.12
CA GLY A 169 9.77 -17.25 6.77
C GLY A 169 9.04 -16.59 7.95
N VAL A 170 9.69 -16.52 9.12
CA VAL A 170 9.15 -15.86 10.31
C VAL A 170 9.51 -14.38 10.30
N GLU A 171 8.51 -13.55 10.59
CA GLU A 171 8.65 -12.14 10.90
C GLU A 171 8.23 -11.90 12.35
N ILE A 172 9.00 -11.08 13.07
CA ILE A 172 8.64 -10.62 14.40
C ILE A 172 8.22 -9.16 14.29
N PHE A 173 6.97 -8.89 14.66
CA PHE A 173 6.40 -7.56 14.73
C PHE A 173 6.11 -7.19 16.20
N HIS A 174 6.50 -5.99 16.60
CA HIS A 174 6.11 -5.38 17.87
C HIS A 174 5.47 -4.02 17.62
N MET A 175 4.40 -3.74 18.35
CA MET A 175 3.79 -2.42 18.45
C MET A 175 3.84 -1.95 19.89
N TYR A 176 4.16 -0.67 20.07
CA TYR A 176 4.22 0.03 21.33
C TYR A 176 3.25 1.23 21.24
N GLY A 177 2.39 1.36 22.25
CA GLY A 177 1.53 2.54 22.45
C GLY A 177 2.16 3.55 23.40
#